data_AF-A0A4U9CUM1-F1
#
_entry.id   AF-A0A4U9CUM1-F1
#
_cell.length_a   1.000
_cell.length_b   1.000
_cell.length_c   1.000
_cell.angle_alpha   90.00
_cell.angle_beta   90.00
_cell.angle_gamma   90.00
#
_symmetry.space_group_name_H-M   'P 1'
#
loop_
_entity.id
_entity.type
_entity.pdbx_description
1 polymer ?
#
loop_
_entity_poly.entity_id
_entity_poly.type
_entity_poly.pdbx_seq_one_letter_code
_entity_poly.pdbx_strand_id
1 'polypeptide(L)' 'MIAQWQIEQFHQQGFLVVEAVLSPAEIAGLQQDFDGWVAESRRHGEAWGATEDGRPPLRP' A
#
# COMPACT_ATOMS: atom_id res chain seq x y z
N MET A 1 14.04 0.31 17.60
CA MET A 1 13.19 0.39 18.82
C MET A 1 12.76 1.83 18.98
N ILE A 2 11.45 2.09 19.09
CA ILE A 2 10.94 3.45 19.35
C ILE A 2 11.14 3.81 20.83
N ALA A 3 11.33 5.09 21.12
CA ALA A 3 11.56 5.56 22.48
C ALA A 3 10.26 5.57 23.32
N GLN A 4 10.38 5.49 24.65
CA GLN A 4 9.23 5.46 25.57
C GLN A 4 8.28 6.65 25.39
N TRP A 5 8.81 7.85 25.14
CA TRP A 5 7.98 9.04 24.89
C TRP A 5 7.16 8.93 23.59
N GLN A 6 7.63 8.19 22.59
CA GLN A 6 6.90 7.96 21.35
C GLN A 6 5.72 7.00 21.57
N ILE A 7 5.85 6.06 22.51
CA ILE A 7 4.77 5.16 22.94
C ILE A 7 3.68 5.98 23.65
N GLU A 8 4.08 6.89 24.54
CA GLU A 8 3.14 7.78 25.24
C GLU A 8 2.43 8.72 24.27
N GLN A 9 3.15 9.28 23.28
CA GLN A 9 2.56 10.07 22.22
C GLN A 9 1.53 9.27 21.43
N PHE A 10 1.85 8.04 21.03
CA PHE A 10 0.91 7.17 20.32
C PHE A 10 -0.36 6.91 21.14
N HIS A 11 -0.23 6.64 22.44
CA HIS A 11 -1.39 6.44 23.31
C HIS A 11 -2.26 7.70 23.48
N GLN A 12 -1.67 8.90 23.43
CA GLN A 12 -2.44 10.15 23.55
C GLN A 12 -3.04 10.62 22.21
N GLN A 13 -2.32 10.41 21.10
CA GLN A 13 -2.65 11.00 19.80
C GLN A 13 -3.27 9.99 18.82
N GLY A 14 -3.15 8.69 19.10
CA GLY A 14 -3.64 7.61 18.24
C GLY A 14 -2.79 7.34 16.99
N PHE A 15 -1.72 8.12 16.77
CA PHE A 15 -0.76 7.93 15.69
C PHE A 15 0.64 8.35 16.14
N LEU A 16 1.66 7.88 15.41
CA LEU A 16 3.05 8.25 15.62
C LEU A 16 3.70 8.46 14.26
N VAL A 17 4.34 9.62 14.07
CA VAL A 17 5.17 9.89 12.89
C VAL A 17 6.61 9.54 13.26
N VAL A 18 7.22 8.65 12.48
CA VAL A 18 8.61 8.27 12.63
C VAL A 18 9.32 8.60 11.32
N GLU A 19 10.34 9.45 11.41
CA GLU A 19 11.16 9.81 10.26
C GLU A 19 12.14 8.68 9.92
N ALA A 20 12.45 8.54 8.63
CA ALA A 20 13.46 7.61 8.12
C ALA A 20 13.28 6.15 8.58
N VAL A 21 12.04 5.69 8.74
CA VAL A 21 11.73 4.27 9.03
C VAL A 21 12.28 3.35 7.95
N LEU A 22 12.27 3.83 6.72
CA LEU A 22 12.85 3.16 5.56
C LEU A 22 14.05 3.96 5.08
N SER A 23 15.12 3.24 4.76
CA SER A 23 16.26 3.79 4.05
C SER A 23 15.87 4.15 2.61
N PRO A 24 16.61 5.06 1.95
CA PRO A 24 16.37 5.39 0.54
C PRO A 24 16.41 4.17 -0.40
N ALA A 25 17.22 3.17 -0.06
CA ALA A 25 17.32 1.93 -0.83
C ALA A 25 16.07 1.05 -0.68
N GLU A 26 15.52 0.94 0.53
CA GLU A 26 14.26 0.20 0.78
C GLU A 26 13.08 0.90 0.10
N ILE A 27 13.04 2.23 0.12
CA ILE A 27 12.03 3.02 -0.60
C ILE A 27 12.12 2.72 -2.10
N ALA A 28 13.32 2.76 -2.68
CA ALA A 28 13.52 2.47 -4.10
C ALA A 28 13.10 1.05 -4.47
N GLY A 29 13.37 0.05 -3.62
CA GLY A 29 12.92 -1.33 -3.82
C GLY A 29 11.40 -1.44 -3.83
N LEU A 30 10.72 -0.85 -2.85
CA LEU A 30 9.25 -0.84 -2.80
C LEU A 30 8.64 -0.17 -4.05
N GLN A 31 9.26 0.90 -4.53
CA GLN A 31 8.80 1.61 -5.73
C GLN A 31 8.88 0.70 -6.97
N GLN A 32 9.97 -0.05 -7.11
CA GLN A 32 10.14 -1.02 -8.20
C GLN A 32 9.12 -2.16 -8.13
N ASP A 33 8.83 -2.66 -6.93
CA ASP A 33 7.83 -3.71 -6.72
C ASP A 33 6.43 -3.21 -7.12
N PHE A 34 6.06 -1.99 -6.72
CA PHE A 34 4.79 -1.37 -7.11
C PHE A 34 4.70 -1.14 -8.62
N ASP A 35 5.77 -0.65 -9.27
CA ASP A 35 5.80 -0.48 -10.71
C ASP A 35 5.62 -1.81 -11.45
N GLY A 36 6.24 -2.88 -10.93
CA GLY A 36 6.05 -4.25 -11.41
C GLY A 36 4.60 -4.70 -11.33
N TRP A 37 3.96 -4.51 -10.17
CA TRP A 37 2.55 -4.86 -9.96
C TRP A 37 1.60 -4.04 -10.83
N VAL A 38 1.85 -2.75 -11.02
CA VAL A 38 1.04 -1.90 -11.93
C VAL A 38 1.19 -2.40 -13.37
N ALA A 39 2.40 -2.72 -13.81
CA ALA A 39 2.64 -3.26 -15.14
C ALA A 39 1.97 -4.62 -15.35
N GLU A 40 1.97 -5.48 -14.34
CA GLU A 40 1.27 -6.76 -14.35
C GLU A 40 -0.26 -6.59 -14.36
N SER A 41 -0.78 -5.73 -13.48
CA SER A 41 -2.22 -5.44 -13.38
C SER A 41 -2.79 -4.93 -14.71
N ARG A 42 -2.04 -4.09 -15.44
CA ARG A 42 -2.44 -3.62 -16.78
C ARG A 42 -2.58 -4.73 -17.82
N ARG A 43 -1.94 -5.89 -17.62
CA ARG A 43 -2.10 -7.07 -18.50
C ARG A 43 -3.39 -7.84 -18.19
N HIS A 44 -3.96 -7.66 -17.01
CA HIS A 44 -5.26 -8.20 -16.64
C HIS A 44 -6.35 -7.22 -17.07
N GLY A 45 -6.78 -7.34 -18.33
CA GLY A 45 -7.87 -6.53 -18.91
C GLY A 45 -9.28 -7.04 -18.58
N GLU A 46 -9.37 -8.20 -17.93
CA GLU A 46 -10.62 -8.76 -17.44
C GLU A 46 -10.88 -8.27 -16.02
N ALA A 47 -12.08 -7.78 -15.77
CA ALA A 47 -12.43 -7.34 -14.44
C ALA A 47 -12.49 -8.54 -13.48
N TRP A 48 -11.98 -8.34 -12.27
CA TRP A 48 -11.94 -9.40 -11.28
C TRP A 48 -13.33 -9.65 -10.69
N GLY A 49 -13.76 -10.91 -10.69
CA GLY A 49 -15.07 -11.33 -10.19
C GLY A 49 -16.20 -11.29 -11.23
N ALA A 50 -17.35 -11.83 -10.86
CA ALA A 50 -18.60 -11.73 -11.63
C ALA A 50 -19.59 -10.89 -10.81
N THR A 51 -20.31 -9.96 -11.42
CA THR A 51 -21.45 -9.37 -10.73
C THR A 51 -22.60 -10.38 -10.70
N GLU A 52 -23.25 -10.49 -9.55
CA GLU A 52 -24.36 -11.44 -9.32
C GLU A 52 -25.56 -11.19 -10.26
N ASP A 53 -25.62 -10.01 -10.87
CA ASP A 53 -26.66 -9.57 -11.81
C ASP A 53 -26.34 -9.85 -13.29
N GLY A 54 -25.23 -10.56 -13.59
CA GLY A 54 -24.86 -11.00 -14.94
C GLY A 54 -24.33 -9.90 -15.87
N ARG A 55 -24.08 -8.69 -15.36
CA ARG A 55 -23.44 -7.62 -16.13
C ARG A 55 -21.91 -7.82 -16.13
N PRO A 56 -21.19 -7.36 -17.15
CA PRO A 56 -19.74 -7.33 -17.06
C PRO A 56 -19.35 -6.37 -15.93
N PRO A 57 -18.36 -6.71 -15.08
CA PRO A 57 -17.91 -5.77 -14.07
C PRO A 57 -17.31 -4.55 -14.78
N LEU A 58 -17.58 -3.35 -14.24
CA LEU A 58 -17.11 -2.09 -14.80
C LEU A 58 -15.60 -2.17 -15.03
N ARG A 59 -15.19 -2.05 -16.29
CA ARG A 59 -13.79 -1.96 -16.70
C ARG A 59 -13.21 -0.67 -16.09
N PRO A 60 -12.02 -0.71 -15.46
CA PRO A 60 -11.32 0.52 -15.07
C PRO A 60 -10.88 1.33 -16.30
#